data_AF-A0A9E0RYW4-F1
#
_entry.id   AF-A0A9E0RYW4-F1
#
_cell.length_a   1.000
_cell.length_b   1.000
_cell.length_c   1.000
_cell.angle_alpha   90.00
_cell.angle_beta   90.00
_cell.angle_gamma   90.00
#
_symmetry.space_group_name_H-M   'P 1'
#
loop_
_entity.id
_entity.type
_entity.pdbx_description
1 polymer ?
#
loop_
_entity_poly.entity_id
_entity_poly.type
_entity_poly.pdbx_seq_one_letter_code
_entity_poly.pdbx_strand_id
1 'polypeptide(L)'
;MIYLVRHGEAAAGWGSHPNPGLSENGQGQARAASEALTGLGIQQVFSSPMQRCQETAAPFVAASGLLVTVEPGVTEVPTPADVGDDRVSWLRGMMAGTWAEAPDVVQAWRAQLIETVSG
;
A
#
# COMPACT_ATOMS: atom_id res chain seq x y z
N MET A 1 14.69 10.38 -7.51
CA MET A 1 14.00 10.66 -6.24
C MET A 1 12.79 9.75 -6.16
N ILE A 2 12.49 9.15 -5.00
CA ILE A 2 11.32 8.30 -4.80
C ILE A 2 10.45 8.93 -3.71
N TYR A 3 9.15 9.01 -3.96
CA TYR A 3 8.15 9.45 -2.98
C TYR A 3 7.30 8.23 -2.59
N LEU A 4 7.30 7.90 -1.30
CA LEU A 4 6.50 6.80 -0.76
C LEU A 4 5.22 7.37 -0.14
N VAL A 5 4.08 6.96 -0.67
CA VAL A 5 2.77 7.42 -0.23
C VAL A 5 2.01 6.23 0.33
N ARG A 6 1.61 6.32 1.60
CA ARG A 6 0.67 5.36 2.18
C ARG A 6 -0.73 5.68 1.68
N HIS A 7 -1.53 4.64 1.41
CA HIS A 7 -2.94 4.82 1.09
C HIS A 7 -3.68 5.61 2.18
N GLY A 8 -4.72 6.35 1.79
CA GLY A 8 -5.64 6.98 2.74
C GLY A 8 -6.39 5.93 3.57
N GLU A 9 -7.09 6.37 4.61
CA GLU A 9 -7.90 5.51 5.47
C GLU A 9 -8.87 4.63 4.65
N ALA A 10 -8.86 3.32 4.91
CA ALA A 10 -9.73 2.37 4.24
C ALA A 10 -11.14 2.41 4.83
N ALA A 11 -12.17 2.17 4.01
CA ALA A 11 -13.57 2.15 4.43
C ALA A 11 -13.92 1.00 5.39
N ALA A 12 -13.12 -0.08 5.38
CA ALA A 12 -13.29 -1.22 6.26
C ALA A 12 -12.03 -1.48 7.08
N GLY A 13 -12.25 -1.88 8.34
CA GLY A 13 -11.21 -2.32 9.24
C GLY A 13 -10.57 -3.65 8.80
N TRP A 14 -9.49 -4.01 9.47
CA TRP A 14 -8.72 -5.21 9.17
C TRP A 14 -9.59 -6.45 9.34
N GLY A 15 -9.61 -7.32 8.33
CA GLY A 15 -10.35 -8.59 8.35
C GLY A 15 -11.84 -8.48 7.98
N SER A 16 -12.41 -7.27 7.86
CA SER A 16 -13.83 -7.10 7.52
C SER A 16 -14.10 -7.12 6.00
N HIS A 17 -13.10 -6.79 5.19
CA HIS A 17 -13.18 -6.83 3.74
C HIS A 17 -11.78 -7.11 3.15
N PRO A 18 -11.65 -7.98 2.13
CA PRO A 18 -10.34 -8.39 1.62
C PRO A 18 -9.63 -7.27 0.84
N ASN A 19 -10.39 -6.36 0.21
CA ASN A 19 -9.84 -5.27 -0.60
C ASN A 19 -10.71 -4.00 -0.54
N PRO A 20 -10.85 -3.34 0.62
CA PRO A 20 -11.70 -2.16 0.72
C PRO A 20 -11.11 -0.98 -0.04
N GLY A 21 -11.99 -0.16 -0.60
CA GLY A 21 -11.65 1.21 -1.02
C GLY A 21 -11.43 2.16 0.17
N LEU A 22 -11.36 3.45 -0.12
CA LEU A 22 -11.18 4.52 0.86
C LEU A 22 -12.49 4.87 1.57
N SER A 23 -12.36 5.24 2.85
CA SER A 23 -13.43 5.94 3.57
C SER A 23 -13.60 7.36 3.04
N GLU A 24 -14.65 8.07 3.44
CA GLU A 24 -14.81 9.50 3.10
C GLU A 24 -13.60 10.34 3.59
N ASN A 25 -13.10 10.02 4.79
CA ASN A 25 -11.88 10.62 5.34
C ASN A 25 -10.65 10.25 4.48
N GLY A 26 -10.53 8.98 4.08
CA GLY A 26 -9.47 8.51 3.19
C GLY A 26 -9.45 9.21 1.83
N GLN A 27 -10.63 9.49 1.25
CA GLN A 27 -10.74 10.28 0.02
C GLN A 27 -10.27 11.73 0.23
N GLY A 28 -10.54 12.31 1.40
CA GLY A 28 -9.99 13.62 1.79
C GLY A 28 -8.46 13.60 1.86
N GLN A 29 -7.89 12.57 2.48
CA GLN A 29 -6.44 12.37 2.56
C GLN A 29 -5.79 12.19 1.18
N ALA A 30 -6.45 11.45 0.28
CA ALA A 30 -5.98 11.25 -1.09
C ALA A 30 -5.90 12.57 -1.87
N ARG A 31 -6.89 13.45 -1.73
CA ARG A 31 -6.87 14.79 -2.32
C ARG A 31 -5.74 15.65 -1.76
N ALA A 32 -5.59 15.67 -0.43
CA ALA A 32 -4.51 16.43 0.22
C ALA A 32 -3.11 15.93 -0.19
N ALA A 33 -2.94 14.61 -0.31
CA ALA A 33 -1.69 14.03 -0.80
C ALA A 33 -1.40 14.45 -2.25
N SER A 34 -2.40 14.41 -3.13
CA SER A 34 -2.27 14.89 -4.50
C SER A 34 -1.82 16.35 -4.57
N GLU A 35 -2.41 17.23 -3.77
CA GLU A 35 -2.01 18.64 -3.69
C GLU A 35 -0.54 18.79 -3.25
N ALA A 36 -0.12 18.05 -2.22
CA ALA A 36 1.26 18.08 -1.72
C ALA A 36 2.29 17.54 -2.72
N LEU A 37 1.90 16.59 -3.56
CA LEU A 37 2.76 16.00 -4.60
C LEU A 37 2.82 16.85 -5.88
N THR A 38 1.86 17.75 -6.07
CA THR A 38 1.79 18.61 -7.26
C THR A 38 2.99 19.54 -7.30
N GLY A 39 3.64 19.64 -8.46
CA GLY A 39 4.81 20.50 -8.65
C GLY A 39 6.15 19.89 -8.21
N LEU A 40 6.16 18.68 -7.64
CA LEU A 40 7.40 17.99 -7.26
C LEU A 40 8.16 17.35 -8.44
N GLY A 41 7.68 17.53 -9.68
CA GLY A 41 8.32 16.99 -10.88
C GLY A 41 8.25 15.46 -10.98
N ILE A 42 7.20 14.84 -10.44
CA ILE A 42 6.94 13.41 -10.55
C ILE A 42 6.69 13.05 -12.03
N GLN A 43 7.33 11.98 -12.49
CA GLN A 43 7.27 11.55 -13.90
C GLN A 43 6.58 10.19 -14.09
N GLN A 44 6.51 9.39 -13.02
CA GLN A 44 5.95 8.04 -13.05
C GLN A 44 5.16 7.80 -11.77
N VAL A 45 4.05 7.06 -11.89
CA VAL A 45 3.18 6.71 -10.77
C VAL A 45 3.01 5.20 -10.76
N PHE A 46 3.36 4.59 -9.63
CA PHE A 46 3.14 3.18 -9.36
C PHE A 46 2.16 3.03 -8.21
N SER A 47 1.29 2.02 -8.27
CA SER A 47 0.35 1.74 -7.19
C SER A 47 0.22 0.25 -6.95
N SER A 48 0.06 -0.12 -5.68
CA SER A 48 -0.36 -1.46 -5.28
C SER A 48 -1.69 -1.84 -5.95
N PRO A 49 -1.93 -3.13 -6.24
CA PRO A 49 -3.22 -3.59 -6.75
C PRO A 49 -4.39 -3.37 -5.77
N MET A 50 -4.13 -3.05 -4.50
CA MET A 50 -5.16 -2.79 -3.50
C MET A 50 -6.03 -1.58 -3.88
N GLN A 51 -7.35 -1.73 -3.77
CA GLN A 51 -8.34 -0.72 -4.18
C GLN A 51 -8.09 0.62 -3.50
N ARG A 52 -7.91 0.63 -2.17
CA ARG A 52 -7.52 1.83 -1.41
C ARG A 52 -6.27 2.54 -1.95
N CYS A 53 -5.29 1.82 -2.48
CA CYS A 53 -4.07 2.42 -3.05
C CYS A 53 -4.36 3.04 -4.41
N GLN A 54 -5.12 2.36 -5.26
CA GLN A 54 -5.55 2.89 -6.56
C GLN A 54 -6.40 4.14 -6.40
N GLU A 55 -7.36 4.13 -5.47
CA GLU A 55 -8.20 5.29 -5.15
C GLU A 55 -7.40 6.44 -4.53
N THR A 56 -6.32 6.14 -3.78
CA THR A 56 -5.42 7.18 -3.25
C THR A 56 -4.65 7.87 -4.37
N ALA A 57 -4.21 7.12 -5.38
CA ALA A 57 -3.47 7.66 -6.52
C ALA A 57 -4.36 8.45 -7.49
N ALA A 58 -5.65 8.13 -7.56
CA ALA A 58 -6.57 8.65 -8.57
C ALA A 58 -6.62 10.19 -8.66
N PRO A 59 -6.68 10.97 -7.56
CA PRO A 59 -6.67 12.43 -7.64
C PRO A 59 -5.38 12.98 -8.26
N PHE A 60 -4.23 12.39 -7.92
CA PHE A 60 -2.93 12.82 -8.46
C PHE A 60 -2.78 12.49 -9.95
N VAL A 61 -3.21 11.30 -10.36
CA VAL A 61 -3.26 10.89 -11.78
C VAL A 61 -4.14 11.85 -12.58
N ALA A 62 -5.33 12.18 -12.07
CA ALA A 62 -6.25 13.10 -12.72
C ALA A 62 -5.66 14.52 -12.86
N ALA A 63 -4.96 15.01 -11.83
CA ALA A 63 -4.37 16.35 -11.84
C ALA A 63 -3.09 16.45 -12.69
N SER A 64 -2.26 15.41 -12.69
CA SER A 64 -0.97 15.38 -13.39
C SER A 64 -1.08 14.95 -14.86
N GLY A 65 -2.15 14.24 -15.24
CA GLY A 65 -2.30 13.62 -16.56
C GLY A 65 -1.41 12.39 -16.78
N LEU A 66 -0.69 11.95 -15.74
CA LEU A 66 0.12 10.73 -15.79
C LEU A 66 -0.77 9.49 -15.72
N LEU A 67 -0.27 8.37 -16.23
CA LEU A 67 -0.88 7.06 -16.04
C LEU A 67 -0.31 6.39 -14.78
N VAL A 68 -1.16 5.66 -14.06
CA VAL A 68 -0.73 4.79 -12.97
C VAL A 68 -0.42 3.40 -13.50
N THR A 69 0.76 2.89 -13.16
CA THR A 69 1.13 1.49 -13.38
C THR A 69 0.78 0.72 -12.11
N VAL A 70 -0.05 -0.31 -12.24
CA VAL A 70 -0.33 -1.23 -11.13
C VAL A 70 0.85 -2.18 -10.97
N GLU A 71 1.50 -2.14 -9.82
CA GLU A 71 2.72 -2.88 -9.51
C GLU A 71 2.44 -3.91 -8.39
N PRO A 72 2.33 -5.21 -8.71
CA PRO A 72 2.09 -6.25 -7.72
C PRO A 72 3.18 -6.37 -6.64
N GLY A 73 4.44 -6.00 -6.96
CA GLY A 73 5.57 -6.07 -6.04
C GLY A 73 5.46 -5.12 -4.84
N VAL A 74 4.61 -4.10 -4.90
CA VAL A 74 4.34 -3.17 -3.78
C VAL A 74 3.01 -3.46 -3.07
N THR A 75 2.51 -4.69 -3.15
CA THR A 75 1.29 -5.12 -2.45
C THR A 75 1.47 -5.20 -0.93
N GLU A 76 0.35 -5.35 -0.21
CA GLU A 76 0.32 -5.46 1.25
C GLU A 76 0.99 -6.75 1.75
N VAL A 77 1.44 -6.73 3.00
CA VAL A 77 2.04 -7.90 3.66
C VAL A 77 1.14 -9.15 3.55
N PRO A 78 1.67 -10.29 3.07
CA PRO A 78 0.90 -11.53 2.98
C PRO A 78 0.67 -12.12 4.38
N THR A 79 -0.42 -12.86 4.53
CA THR A 79 -0.66 -13.66 5.74
C THR A 79 -0.25 -15.10 5.47
N PRO A 80 0.63 -15.69 6.29
CA PRO A 80 0.94 -17.12 6.25
C PRO A 80 -0.30 -17.99 6.40
N ALA A 81 -0.29 -19.17 5.78
CA ALA A 81 -1.46 -20.06 5.74
C ALA A 81 -1.88 -20.61 7.12
N ASP A 82 -0.96 -20.65 8.08
CA ASP A 82 -1.13 -21.20 9.43
C ASP A 82 -1.66 -20.18 10.47
N VAL A 83 -1.78 -18.90 10.11
CA VAL A 83 -2.27 -17.83 11.00
C VAL A 83 -3.77 -17.95 11.32
N GLY A 84 -4.52 -18.71 10.52
CA GLY A 84 -5.96 -18.88 10.71
C GLY A 84 -6.72 -17.54 10.68
N ASP A 85 -7.78 -17.43 11.48
CA ASP A 85 -8.70 -16.28 11.45
C ASP A 85 -8.18 -15.06 12.25
N ASP A 86 -7.17 -15.22 13.12
CA ASP A 86 -6.63 -14.12 13.94
C ASP A 86 -5.43 -13.42 13.27
N ARG A 87 -5.65 -12.97 12.03
CA ARG A 87 -4.66 -12.20 11.26
C ARG A 87 -4.19 -10.96 12.01
N VAL A 88 -5.08 -10.29 12.74
CA VAL A 88 -4.80 -9.01 13.39
C VAL A 88 -3.79 -9.19 14.54
N SER A 89 -4.02 -10.17 15.42
CA SER A 89 -3.11 -10.46 16.53
C SER A 89 -1.74 -10.89 16.01
N TRP A 90 -1.70 -11.81 15.05
CA TRP A 90 -0.46 -12.24 14.41
C TRP A 90 0.31 -11.06 13.80
N LEU A 91 -0.37 -10.21 13.03
CA LEU A 91 0.28 -9.12 12.33
C LEU A 91 0.85 -8.08 13.32
N ARG A 92 0.15 -7.81 14.43
CA ARG A 92 0.68 -6.97 15.52
C ARG A 92 1.93 -7.58 16.15
N GLY A 93 1.94 -8.89 16.39
CA GLY A 93 3.11 -9.60 16.90
C GLY A 93 4.30 -9.53 15.94
N MET A 94 4.07 -9.79 14.66
CA MET A 94 5.09 -9.71 13.60
C MET A 94 5.70 -8.30 13.52
N MET A 95 4.86 -7.25 13.54
CA MET A 95 5.32 -5.86 13.48
C MET A 95 6.12 -5.43 14.73
N ALA A 96 5.92 -6.08 15.87
CA ALA A 96 6.66 -5.80 17.11
C ALA A 96 8.00 -6.54 17.19
N GLY A 97 8.21 -7.56 16.35
CA GLY A 97 9.44 -8.36 16.29
C GLY A 97 10.48 -7.83 15.30
N THR A 98 11.36 -8.72 14.85
CA THR A 98 12.41 -8.42 13.86
C THR A 98 12.15 -9.11 12.52
N TRP A 99 12.75 -8.58 11.45
CA TRP A 99 12.67 -9.23 10.13
C TRP A 99 13.28 -10.64 10.09
N ALA A 100 14.22 -10.95 10.99
CA ALA A 100 14.82 -12.28 11.08
C ALA A 100 13.84 -13.34 11.63
N GLU A 101 12.82 -12.90 12.38
CA GLU A 101 11.77 -13.75 12.94
C GLU A 101 10.53 -13.80 12.03
N ALA A 102 10.50 -13.03 10.95
CA ALA A 102 9.38 -13.00 10.04
C ALA A 102 9.27 -14.33 9.26
N PRO A 103 8.04 -14.84 9.01
CA PRO A 103 7.84 -16.05 8.22
C PRO A 103 8.43 -15.93 6.80
N ASP A 104 8.82 -17.06 6.22
CA ASP A 104 9.45 -17.11 4.88
C ASP A 104 8.64 -16.37 3.81
N VAL A 105 7.32 -16.48 3.84
CA VAL A 105 6.43 -15.78 2.90
C VAL A 105 6.52 -14.25 3.03
N VAL A 106 6.73 -13.73 4.24
CA VAL A 106 6.92 -12.30 4.50
C VAL A 106 8.33 -11.87 4.11
N GLN A 107 9.34 -12.70 4.34
CA GLN A 107 10.71 -12.42 3.91
C GLN A 107 10.82 -12.36 2.37
N ALA A 108 10.20 -13.32 1.67
CA ALA A 108 10.13 -13.33 0.21
C ALA A 108 9.40 -12.11 -0.34
N TRP A 109 8.25 -11.76 0.24
CA TRP A 109 7.52 -10.53 -0.11
C TRP A 109 8.38 -9.28 0.09
N ARG A 110 9.09 -9.17 1.22
CA ARG A 110 9.97 -8.04 1.49
C ARG A 110 11.11 -7.94 0.48
N ALA A 111 11.74 -9.07 0.13
CA ALA A 111 12.81 -9.11 -0.86
C ALA A 111 12.31 -8.62 -2.22
N GLN A 112 11.15 -9.12 -2.67
CA GLN A 112 10.50 -8.69 -3.92
C GLN A 112 10.20 -7.19 -3.91
N LEU A 113 9.64 -6.66 -2.81
CA LEU A 113 9.33 -5.25 -2.68
C LEU A 113 10.59 -4.39 -2.82
N ILE A 114 11.69 -4.79 -2.17
CA ILE A 114 12.98 -4.08 -2.24
C ILE A 114 13.52 -4.09 -3.67
N GLU A 115 13.48 -5.24 -4.35
CA GLU A 115 13.90 -5.34 -5.75
C GLU A 115 13.07 -4.39 -6.65
N THR A 116 11.74 -4.44 -6.52
CA THR A 116 10.82 -3.59 -7.29
C THR A 116 11.09 -2.10 -7.13
N VAL A 117 11.42 -1.62 -5.92
CA VAL A 117 11.70 -0.19 -5.69
C VAL A 117 13.16 0.22 -5.96
N SER A 118 14.07 -0.75 -6.07
CA SER A 118 15.51 -0.47 -6.28
C SER A 118 15.90 -0.41 -7.77
N GLY A 119 15.12 -1.04 -8.65
CA GLY A 119 15.37 -1.07 -10.10
C GLY A 119 16.28 -2.22 -10.50
#